data_AF-A0A9W4L9D4-F1
#
_entry.id   AF-A0A9W4L9D4-F1
#
_cell.length_a   1.000
_cell.length_b   1.000
_cell.length_c   1.000
_cell.angle_alpha   90.00
_cell.angle_beta   90.00
_cell.angle_gamma   90.00
#
_symmetry.space_group_name_H-M   'P 1'
#
loop_
_entity.id
_entity.type
_entity.pdbx_description
1 polymer ?
#
loop_
_entity_poly.entity_id
_entity_poly.type
_entity_poly.pdbx_seq_one_letter_code
_entity_poly.pdbx_strand_id
1 'polypeptide(L)'
;MFRKFLKRFPKEDGKSDMDWEEYYLEQTKHLWSKQQKELLEDLVSPVPELFRDVARHKIAGKIGELALKEKAGDITEDLVIRGYIIATPKRDHKFLQKKLAERKVNMGPYEHLFS
;
A
#
# COMPACT_ATOMS: atom_id res chain seq x y z
N MET A 1 -2.73 15.66 15.17
CA MET A 1 -4.16 15.76 14.78
C MET A 1 -4.35 16.53 13.46
N PHE A 2 -3.67 17.65 13.24
CA PHE A 2 -3.74 18.46 12.00
C PHE A 2 -3.40 17.73 10.68
N ARG A 3 -2.39 16.84 10.66
CA ARG A 3 -2.02 16.10 9.43
C ARG A 3 -3.13 15.18 8.89
N LYS A 4 -4.06 14.73 9.72
CA LYS A 4 -5.19 13.87 9.29
C LYS A 4 -6.23 14.68 8.51
N PHE A 5 -6.33 15.99 8.76
CA PHE A 5 -7.21 16.91 8.04
C PHE A 5 -6.66 17.29 6.67
N LEU A 6 -5.34 17.51 6.53
CA LEU A 6 -4.71 17.84 5.24
C LEU A 6 -4.94 16.79 4.16
N LYS A 7 -5.04 15.51 4.54
CA LYS A 7 -5.33 14.42 3.60
C LYS A 7 -6.73 14.46 2.99
N ARG A 8 -7.66 15.18 3.61
CA ARG A 8 -9.03 15.37 3.11
C ARG A 8 -9.19 16.68 2.37
N PHE A 9 -8.15 17.53 2.34
CA PHE A 9 -8.20 18.73 1.52
C PHE A 9 -8.03 18.35 0.04
N PRO A 10 -8.88 18.90 -0.84
CA PRO A 10 -8.70 18.79 -2.28
C PRO A 10 -7.32 19.27 -2.70
N LYS A 11 -6.67 18.55 -3.62
CA LYS A 11 -5.53 19.05 -4.38
C LYS A 11 -6.02 19.98 -5.49
N GLU A 12 -5.10 20.42 -6.36
CA GLU A 12 -5.40 21.29 -7.51
C GLU A 12 -6.47 20.70 -8.45
N ASP A 13 -6.62 19.38 -8.48
CA ASP A 13 -7.61 18.63 -9.26
C ASP A 13 -8.97 18.46 -8.54
N GLY A 14 -9.14 19.04 -7.35
CA GLY A 14 -10.36 18.91 -6.57
C GLY A 14 -10.51 17.61 -5.78
N LYS A 15 -9.55 16.67 -5.87
CA LYS A 15 -9.58 15.37 -5.17
C LYS A 15 -8.56 15.32 -4.04
N SER A 16 -8.94 14.69 -2.94
CA SER A 16 -8.05 14.44 -1.82
C SER A 16 -7.19 13.17 -2.05
N ASP A 17 -6.18 12.94 -1.20
CA ASP A 17 -5.42 11.68 -1.25
C ASP A 17 -6.33 10.47 -1.08
N MET A 18 -7.34 10.60 -0.21
CA MET A 18 -8.30 9.53 0.08
C MET A 18 -9.21 9.23 -1.10
N ASP A 19 -9.63 10.27 -1.85
CA ASP A 19 -10.46 10.08 -3.05
C ASP A 19 -9.70 9.35 -4.16
N TRP A 20 -8.40 9.60 -4.27
CA TRP A 20 -7.52 8.88 -5.19
C TRP A 20 -7.27 7.44 -4.74
N GLU A 21 -7.01 7.22 -3.45
CA GLU A 21 -6.89 5.86 -2.88
C GLU A 21 -8.15 5.02 -3.19
N GLU A 22 -9.35 5.57 -2.95
CA GLU A 22 -10.63 4.93 -3.25
C GLU A 22 -10.81 4.66 -4.76
N TYR A 23 -10.48 5.66 -5.60
CA TYR A 23 -10.56 5.50 -7.06
C TYR A 23 -9.71 4.32 -7.54
N TYR A 24 -8.46 4.22 -7.11
CA TYR A 24 -7.57 3.13 -7.53
C TYR A 24 -8.03 1.76 -7.01
N LEU A 25 -8.58 1.71 -5.80
CA LEU A 25 -9.17 0.49 -5.25
C LEU A 25 -10.32 -0.01 -6.09
N GLU A 26 -11.29 0.86 -6.40
CA GLU A 26 -12.46 0.48 -7.19
C GLU A 26 -12.10 0.02 -8.60
N GLN A 27 -11.11 0.68 -9.22
CA GLN A 27 -10.63 0.28 -10.55
C GLN A 27 -9.87 -1.04 -10.54
N THR A 28 -9.24 -1.43 -9.42
CA THR A 28 -8.36 -2.62 -9.38
C THR A 28 -8.92 -3.79 -8.59
N LYS A 29 -10.07 -3.66 -7.92
CA LYS A 29 -10.66 -4.70 -7.06
C LYS A 29 -10.79 -6.08 -7.72
N HIS A 30 -11.01 -6.11 -9.03
CA HIS A 30 -11.17 -7.32 -9.83
C HIS A 30 -9.84 -8.02 -10.16
N LEU A 31 -8.71 -7.31 -10.04
CA LEU A 31 -7.35 -7.83 -10.27
C LEU A 31 -6.80 -8.58 -9.04
N TRP A 32 -7.43 -8.42 -7.88
CA TRP A 32 -6.97 -9.02 -6.63
C TRP A 32 -7.40 -10.47 -6.49
N SER A 33 -6.44 -11.38 -6.50
CA SER A 33 -6.66 -12.77 -6.10
C SER A 33 -6.78 -12.88 -4.57
N LYS A 34 -7.34 -14.00 -4.10
CA LYS A 34 -7.43 -14.33 -2.66
C LYS A 34 -6.04 -14.34 -2.00
N GLN A 35 -5.03 -14.91 -2.67
CA GLN A 35 -3.68 -15.02 -2.15
C GLN A 35 -3.05 -13.65 -1.88
N GLN A 36 -3.24 -12.67 -2.78
CA GLN A 36 -2.69 -11.33 -2.60
C GLN A 36 -3.44 -10.51 -1.56
N LYS A 37 -4.75 -10.74 -1.38
CA LYS A 37 -5.51 -10.18 -0.26
C LYS A 37 -4.97 -10.70 1.07
N GLU A 38 -4.75 -12.01 1.18
CA GLU A 38 -4.16 -12.64 2.37
C GLU A 38 -2.73 -12.15 2.64
N LEU A 39 -1.92 -11.98 1.60
CA LEU A 39 -0.60 -11.38 1.70
C LEU A 39 -0.67 -9.97 2.30
N LEU A 40 -1.58 -9.13 1.79
CA LEU A 40 -1.74 -7.77 2.31
C LEU A 40 -2.14 -7.79 3.79
N GLU A 41 -3.10 -8.63 4.18
CA GLU A 41 -3.52 -8.78 5.59
C GLU A 41 -2.34 -9.20 6.49
N ASP A 42 -1.53 -10.15 6.04
CA ASP A 42 -0.33 -10.57 6.77
C ASP A 42 0.66 -9.40 6.91
N LEU A 43 0.95 -8.66 5.85
CA LEU A 43 1.88 -7.53 5.87
C LEU A 43 1.42 -6.39 6.80
N VAL A 44 0.12 -6.17 6.96
CA VAL A 44 -0.43 -5.16 7.89
C VAL A 44 -0.68 -5.68 9.31
N SER A 45 -0.52 -6.99 9.55
CA SER A 45 -0.74 -7.58 10.88
C SER A 45 0.06 -6.94 12.04
N PRO A 46 1.30 -6.45 11.84
CA PRO A 46 2.04 -5.76 12.91
C PRO A 46 1.47 -4.39 13.28
N VAL A 47 0.59 -3.82 12.44
CA VAL A 47 -0.05 -2.52 12.70
C VAL A 47 -1.07 -2.71 13.84
N PRO A 48 -1.09 -1.81 14.86
CA PRO A 48 -2.11 -1.86 15.89
C PRO A 48 -3.51 -1.83 15.29
N GLU A 49 -4.42 -2.62 15.85
CA GLU A 49 -5.76 -2.86 15.29
C GLU A 49 -6.51 -1.57 14.98
N LEU A 50 -6.44 -0.58 15.88
CA LEU A 50 -7.05 0.75 15.72
C LEU A 50 -6.62 1.49 14.43
N PHE A 51 -5.47 1.14 13.86
CA PHE A 51 -4.91 1.77 12.66
C PHE A 51 -4.82 0.83 11.46
N ARG A 52 -5.10 -0.46 11.64
CA ARG A 52 -4.84 -1.49 10.62
C ARG A 52 -5.67 -1.26 9.36
N ASP A 53 -6.96 -0.95 9.51
CA ASP A 53 -7.85 -0.69 8.36
C ASP A 53 -7.38 0.51 7.55
N VAL A 54 -6.91 1.56 8.21
CA VAL A 54 -6.40 2.78 7.56
C VAL A 54 -5.08 2.49 6.83
N ALA A 55 -4.18 1.71 7.45
CA ALA A 55 -2.94 1.29 6.81
C ALA A 55 -3.22 0.41 5.59
N ARG A 56 -4.10 -0.60 5.74
CA ARG A 56 -4.51 -1.50 4.67
C ARG A 56 -5.10 -0.75 3.49
N HIS A 57 -6.06 0.15 3.73
CA HIS A 57 -6.67 0.97 2.68
C HIS A 57 -5.59 1.75 1.92
N LYS A 58 -4.73 2.47 2.65
CA LYS A 58 -3.67 3.28 2.04
C LYS A 58 -2.72 2.43 1.17
N ILE A 59 -2.29 1.28 1.68
CA ILE A 59 -1.40 0.36 0.97
C ILE A 59 -2.10 -0.20 -0.27
N ALA A 60 -3.35 -0.65 -0.14
CA ALA A 60 -4.12 -1.20 -1.24
C ALA A 60 -4.39 -0.16 -2.35
N GLY A 61 -4.70 1.09 -1.99
CA GLY A 61 -4.83 2.19 -2.94
C GLY A 61 -3.52 2.45 -3.71
N LYS A 62 -2.37 2.39 -3.03
CA LYS A 62 -1.05 2.50 -3.69
C LYS A 62 -0.77 1.32 -4.63
N ILE A 63 -1.12 0.11 -4.23
CA ILE A 63 -0.99 -1.09 -5.08
C ILE A 63 -1.86 -0.95 -6.33
N GLY A 64 -3.10 -0.48 -6.17
CA GLY A 64 -4.00 -0.22 -7.30
C GLY A 64 -3.45 0.85 -8.25
N GLU A 65 -2.88 1.93 -7.71
CA GLU A 65 -2.23 2.96 -8.51
C GLU A 65 -1.07 2.39 -9.36
N LEU A 66 -0.21 1.56 -8.78
CA LEU A 66 0.89 0.91 -9.48
C LEU A 66 0.36 -0.02 -10.58
N ALA A 67 -0.64 -0.83 -10.26
CA ALA A 67 -1.23 -1.77 -11.21
C ALA A 67 -1.84 -1.07 -12.43
N LEU A 68 -2.56 0.04 -12.23
CA LEU A 68 -3.11 0.82 -13.36
C LEU A 68 -2.01 1.48 -14.19
N LYS A 69 -0.99 2.06 -13.55
CA LYS A 69 0.15 2.68 -14.24
C LYS A 69 0.90 1.68 -15.11
N GLU A 70 1.04 0.45 -14.63
CA GLU A 70 1.73 -0.64 -15.31
C GLU A 70 0.81 -1.46 -16.23
N LYS A 71 -0.49 -1.13 -16.29
CA LYS A 71 -1.52 -1.88 -17.03
C LYS A 71 -1.50 -3.37 -16.69
N ALA A 72 -1.31 -3.69 -15.41
CA ALA A 72 -1.22 -5.06 -14.94
C ALA A 72 -2.56 -5.79 -15.12
N GLY A 73 -2.51 -7.05 -15.57
CA GLY A 73 -3.67 -7.92 -15.70
C GLY A 73 -4.13 -8.56 -14.38
N ASP A 74 -3.28 -8.53 -13.36
CA ASP A 74 -3.51 -9.07 -12.03
C ASP A 74 -2.62 -8.36 -11.00
N ILE A 75 -3.03 -8.38 -9.72
CA ILE A 75 -2.16 -7.95 -8.64
C ILE A 75 -1.20 -9.09 -8.30
N THR A 76 0.08 -8.89 -8.60
CA THR A 76 1.16 -9.83 -8.28
C THR A 76 1.70 -9.59 -6.87
N GLU A 77 2.45 -10.57 -6.33
CA GLU A 77 3.18 -10.38 -5.05
C GLU A 77 4.15 -9.20 -5.13
N ASP A 78 4.79 -9.01 -6.28
CA ASP A 78 5.69 -7.88 -6.53
C ASP A 78 4.99 -6.52 -6.38
N LEU A 79 3.82 -6.34 -7.00
CA LEU A 79 3.02 -5.13 -6.85
C LEU A 79 2.63 -4.88 -5.39
N VAL A 80 2.28 -5.95 -4.65
CA VAL A 80 1.93 -5.84 -3.23
C VAL A 80 3.13 -5.37 -2.40
N ILE A 81 4.31 -5.97 -2.60
CA ILE A 81 5.53 -5.60 -1.86
C ILE A 81 5.94 -4.16 -2.19
N ARG A 82 5.95 -3.76 -3.46
CA ARG A 82 6.28 -2.37 -3.86
C ARG A 82 5.30 -1.38 -3.26
N GLY A 83 4.00 -1.64 -3.36
CA GLY A 83 2.97 -0.79 -2.79
C GLY A 83 3.06 -0.69 -1.27
N TYR A 84 3.40 -1.79 -0.59
CA TYR A 84 3.64 -1.81 0.86
C TYR A 84 4.82 -0.92 1.25
N ILE A 85 5.95 -0.99 0.54
CA ILE A 85 7.13 -0.16 0.80
C ILE A 85 6.84 1.32 0.56
N ILE A 86 6.26 1.65 -0.60
CA ILE A 86 5.99 3.04 -1.03
C ILE A 86 4.93 3.71 -0.15
N ALA A 87 3.88 2.97 0.27
CA ALA A 87 2.82 3.53 1.11
C ALA A 87 3.24 3.72 2.58
N THR A 88 4.24 2.96 3.05
CA THR A 88 4.72 3.00 4.43
C THR A 88 5.62 4.23 4.66
N PRO A 89 5.36 5.06 5.68
CA PRO A 89 6.23 6.18 6.00
C PRO A 89 7.66 5.73 6.34
N LYS A 90 8.68 6.49 5.90
CA LYS A 90 10.10 6.15 6.13
C LYS A 90 10.45 5.84 7.59
N ARG A 91 9.87 6.58 8.54
CA ARG A 91 10.06 6.35 9.98
C ARG A 91 9.61 4.94 10.45
N ASP A 92 8.70 4.32 9.71
CA ASP A 92 8.11 3.02 10.02
C ASP A 92 8.79 1.88 9.22
N HIS A 93 9.75 2.19 8.33
CA HIS A 93 10.44 1.20 7.49
C HIS A 93 11.18 0.12 8.29
N LYS A 94 11.64 0.40 9.52
CA LYS A 94 12.23 -0.61 10.40
C LYS A 94 11.27 -1.77 10.67
N PHE A 95 9.98 -1.49 10.91
CA PHE A 95 8.98 -2.53 11.16
C PHE A 95 8.61 -3.29 9.90
N LEU A 96 8.50 -2.56 8.78
CA LEU A 96 8.24 -3.15 7.48
C LEU A 96 9.37 -4.10 7.04
N GLN A 97 10.64 -3.69 7.16
CA GLN A 97 11.79 -4.54 6.79
C GLN A 97 11.84 -5.79 7.66
N LYS A 98 11.55 -5.65 8.96
CA LYS A 98 11.42 -6.80 9.86
C LYS A 98 10.33 -7.76 9.37
N LYS A 99 9.14 -7.26 9.00
CA LYS A 99 8.05 -8.10 8.51
C LYS A 99 8.38 -8.80 7.19
N LEU A 100 9.03 -8.11 6.25
CA LEU A 100 9.49 -8.70 4.99
C LEU A 100 10.55 -9.78 5.23
N ALA A 101 11.48 -9.55 6.15
CA ALA A 101 12.50 -10.53 6.53
C ALA A 101 11.89 -11.78 7.20
N GLU A 102 10.89 -11.62 8.08
CA GLU A 102 10.14 -12.75 8.68
C GLU A 102 9.46 -13.61 7.62
N ARG A 103 8.95 -12.99 6.54
CA ARG A 103 8.39 -13.69 5.37
C ARG A 103 9.45 -14.21 4.40
N LYS A 104 10.74 -14.00 4.67
CA LYS A 104 11.86 -14.37 3.78
C LYS A 104 11.77 -13.75 2.39
N VAL A 105 11.20 -12.56 2.28
CA VAL A 105 11.16 -11.81 1.01
C VAL A 105 12.56 -11.33 0.66
N ASN A 106 13.01 -11.59 -0.57
CA ASN A 106 14.23 -10.99 -1.09
C ASN A 106 14.02 -9.49 -1.33
N MET A 107 14.67 -8.66 -0.52
CA MET A 107 14.53 -7.20 -0.59
C MET A 107 15.44 -6.54 -1.63
N GLY A 108 16.42 -7.26 -2.20
CA GLY A 108 17.38 -6.72 -3.17
C GLY A 108 16.75 -5.95 -4.33
N PRO A 109 15.69 -6.49 -5.00
CA PRO A 109 14.99 -5.78 -6.07
C PRO A 109 14.34 -4.46 -5.64
N TYR A 110 14.06 -4.29 -4.35
CA TYR A 110 13.30 -3.18 -3.78
C TYR A 110 14.15 -2.15 -3.03
N GLU A 111 15.47 -2.33 -2.96
CA GLU A 111 16.37 -1.44 -2.18
C GLU A 111 16.20 0.05 -2.54
N HIS A 112 16.01 0.32 -3.83
CA HIS A 112 15.77 1.67 -4.35
C HIS A 112 14.48 2.34 -3.83
N LEU A 113 13.53 1.58 -3.29
CA LEU A 113 12.28 2.09 -2.73
C LEU A 113 12.40 2.52 -1.25
N PHE A 114 13.52 2.21 -0.60
CA PHE A 114 13.80 2.60 0.79
C PHE A 114 14.51 3.96 0.91
N SER A 115 14.90 4.56 -0.22
CA SER A 115 15.65 5.82 -0.30
C SER A 115 14.85 7.06 0.07
#